data_AF-A0A7X5UL23-F1
#
_entry.id   AF-A0A7X5UL23-F1
#
_cell.length_a   1.000
_cell.length_b   1.000
_cell.length_c   1.000
_cell.angle_alpha   90.00
_cell.angle_beta   90.00
_cell.angle_gamma   90.00
#
_symmetry.space_group_name_H-M   'P 1'
#
loop_
_entity.id
_entity.type
_entity.pdbx_description
1 polymer ?
#
loop_
_entity_poly.entity_id
_entity_poly.type
_entity_poly.pdbx_seq_one_letter_code
_entity_poly.pdbx_strand_id
1 'polypeptide(L)'
;MSVGDRTLTRLARLSMPTIAAVEGFAVGVAWSLVRCCDVVVTAEDAFSAAPFPQRGMAPDGGLAWFLTRSLGPTRAAELLMPGERFPAPTAAAAGLVNRVVLMEKHG
;
A
#
# COMPACT_ATOMS: atom_id res chain seq x y z
N MET A 1 10.60 1.07 17.69
CA MET A 1 9.71 1.81 16.78
C MET A 1 10.49 2.95 16.16
N SER A 2 10.67 2.96 14.84
CA SER A 2 11.20 4.14 14.13
C SER A 2 10.21 5.31 14.30
N VAL A 3 10.66 6.55 14.10
CA VAL A 3 9.75 7.73 14.17
C VAL A 3 8.61 7.62 13.15
N GLY A 4 8.87 7.04 11.97
CA GLY A 4 7.86 6.85 10.92
C GLY A 4 6.70 5.94 11.34
N ASP A 5 7.00 4.89 12.13
CA ASP A 5 6.02 3.91 12.58
C ASP A 5 4.94 4.50 13.51
N ARG A 6 5.30 5.53 14.29
CA ARG A 6 4.36 6.21 15.20
C ARG A 6 3.27 6.98 14.45
N THR A 7 3.62 7.67 13.37
CA THR A 7 2.66 8.46 12.58
C THR A 7 1.67 7.54 11.87
N LEU A 8 2.17 6.46 11.26
CA LEU A 8 1.33 5.47 10.59
C LEU A 8 0.38 4.76 11.56
N THR A 9 0.87 4.38 12.73
CA THR A 9 0.02 3.78 13.78
C THR A 9 -1.08 4.73 14.24
N ARG A 10 -0.81 6.05 14.31
CA ARG A 10 -1.83 7.05 14.66
C ARG A 10 -2.89 7.19 13.57
N LEU A 11 -2.46 7.21 12.30
CA LEU A 11 -3.37 7.25 11.15
C LEU A 11 -4.31 6.04 11.16
N ALA A 12 -3.75 4.83 11.30
CA ALA A 12 -4.50 3.58 11.34
C ALA A 12 -5.45 3.43 12.54
N ARG A 13 -5.42 4.37 13.49
CA ARG A 13 -6.26 4.39 14.71
C ARG A 13 -7.13 5.64 14.81
N LEU A 14 -7.23 6.44 13.75
CA LEU A 14 -8.14 7.59 13.74
C LEU A 14 -9.58 7.11 13.94
N SER A 15 -10.34 7.90 14.70
CA SER A 15 -11.76 7.62 14.99
C SER A 15 -12.71 8.07 13.88
N MET A 16 -12.17 8.55 12.77
CA MET A 16 -12.91 9.04 11.61
C MET A 16 -12.47 8.27 10.36
N PRO A 17 -13.36 8.05 9.39
CA PRO A 17 -13.01 7.34 8.16
C PRO A 17 -11.90 8.05 7.39
N THR A 18 -10.97 7.26 6.85
CA THR A 18 -9.81 7.71 6.07
C THR A 18 -9.82 7.12 4.67
N ILE A 19 -9.53 7.96 3.68
CA ILE A 19 -9.50 7.55 2.27
C ILE A 19 -8.13 7.90 1.69
N ALA A 20 -7.46 6.92 1.10
CA ALA A 20 -6.30 7.13 0.25
C ALA A 20 -6.75 7.27 -1.21
N ALA A 21 -6.47 8.41 -1.82
CA ALA A 21 -6.54 8.60 -3.26
C ALA A 21 -5.11 8.52 -3.83
N VAL A 22 -4.85 7.53 -4.68
CA VAL A 22 -3.51 7.24 -5.20
C VAL A 22 -3.45 7.52 -6.68
N GLU A 23 -2.67 8.54 -7.03
CA GLU A 23 -2.34 8.92 -8.40
C GLU A 23 -0.88 8.52 -8.69
N GLY A 24 -0.64 7.80 -9.79
CA GLY A 24 0.71 7.39 -10.18
C GLY A 24 1.28 6.22 -9.37
N PHE A 25 1.79 6.41 -8.15
CA PHE A 25 2.39 5.30 -7.41
C PHE A 25 2.47 5.46 -5.89
N ALA A 26 2.38 4.33 -5.19
CA ALA A 26 2.63 4.22 -3.75
C ALA A 26 3.78 3.23 -3.48
N VAL A 27 4.99 3.75 -3.27
CA VAL A 27 6.21 2.94 -3.14
C VAL A 27 6.84 3.03 -1.75
N GLY A 28 7.23 1.88 -1.20
CA GLY A 28 7.88 1.79 0.11
C GLY A 28 6.94 2.21 1.23
N VAL A 29 7.37 3.16 2.07
CA VAL A 29 6.56 3.66 3.21
C VAL A 29 5.28 4.36 2.75
N ALA A 30 5.23 4.89 1.52
CA ALA A 30 3.99 5.42 0.97
C ALA A 30 2.92 4.32 0.80
N TRP A 31 3.32 3.08 0.48
CA TRP A 31 2.36 1.98 0.45
C TRP A 31 1.86 1.61 1.85
N SER A 32 2.76 1.67 2.84
CA SER A 32 2.40 1.52 4.26
C SER A 32 1.36 2.56 4.68
N LEU A 33 1.54 3.83 4.26
CA LEU A 33 0.60 4.92 4.50
C LEU A 33 -0.76 4.63 3.87
N VAL A 34 -0.80 4.26 2.59
CA VAL A 34 -2.04 3.89 1.89
C VAL A 34 -2.76 2.74 2.61
N ARG A 35 -2.03 1.74 3.11
CA ARG A 35 -2.64 0.61 3.83
C ARG A 35 -3.13 0.94 5.24
N CYS A 36 -2.72 2.06 5.81
CA CYS A 36 -3.30 2.57 7.05
C CYS A 36 -4.69 3.19 6.85
N CYS A 37 -5.07 3.53 5.61
CA CYS A 37 -6.39 4.06 5.31
C CYS A 37 -7.47 2.96 5.22
N ASP A 38 -8.71 3.33 5.54
CA ASP A 38 -9.87 2.43 5.51
C ASP A 38 -10.28 2.09 4.07
N VAL A 39 -10.29 3.09 3.20
CA VAL A 39 -10.65 2.97 1.79
C VAL A 39 -9.49 3.42 0.91
N VAL A 40 -9.21 2.66 -0.14
CA VAL A 40 -8.21 3.01 -1.15
C VAL A 40 -8.89 3.12 -2.51
N VAL A 41 -8.71 4.27 -3.15
CA VAL A 41 -9.07 4.55 -4.54
C VAL A 41 -7.79 4.83 -5.30
N THR A 42 -7.58 4.16 -6.43
CA THR A 42 -6.36 4.27 -7.21
C THR A 42 -6.66 4.58 -8.67
N ALA A 43 -5.76 5.30 -9.32
CA ALA A 43 -5.68 5.40 -10.76
C ALA A 43 -5.48 4.02 -11.41
N GLU A 44 -6.02 3.80 -12.61
CA GLU A 44 -5.80 2.56 -13.39
C GLU A 44 -4.33 2.33 -13.78
N ASP A 45 -3.59 3.40 -14.03
CA ASP A 45 -2.18 3.39 -14.43
C ASP A 45 -1.24 3.39 -13.22
N ALA A 46 -1.79 3.41 -12.00
CA ALA A 46 -0.99 3.41 -10.81
C ALA A 46 -0.47 2.02 -10.42
N PHE A 47 0.59 2.01 -9.62
CA PHE A 47 1.12 0.80 -9.02
C PHE A 47 1.59 1.04 -7.58
N SER A 48 1.64 -0.04 -6.81
CA SER A 48 2.31 -0.08 -5.51
C SER A 48 3.57 -0.92 -5.59
N ALA A 49 4.56 -0.69 -4.72
CA ALA A 49 5.74 -1.56 -4.65
C ALA A 49 6.40 -1.49 -3.27
N ALA A 50 7.00 -2.59 -2.83
CA ALA A 50 7.75 -2.67 -1.58
C ALA A 50 9.24 -2.98 -1.81
N PRO A 51 10.02 -2.10 -2.49
CA PRO A 51 11.41 -2.38 -2.88
C PRO A 51 12.41 -2.28 -1.70
N PHE A 52 11.98 -2.60 -0.48
CA PHE A 52 12.85 -2.64 0.70
C PHE A 52 13.94 -3.72 0.58
N PRO A 53 13.66 -4.95 0.12
CA PRO A 53 14.69 -6.00 0.03
C PRO A 53 15.82 -5.65 -0.94
N GLN A 54 15.51 -4.87 -1.99
CA GLN A 54 16.51 -4.38 -2.95
C GLN A 54 17.54 -3.44 -2.32
N ARG A 55 17.25 -2.93 -1.11
CA ARG A 55 18.17 -2.12 -0.29
C ARG A 55 18.64 -2.86 0.97
N GLY A 56 18.42 -4.18 1.06
CA GLY A 56 18.75 -4.98 2.24
C GLY A 56 17.90 -4.63 3.47
N MET A 57 16.73 -4.01 3.27
CA MET A 57 15.84 -3.57 4.34
C MET A 57 14.62 -4.48 4.43
N ALA A 58 14.14 -4.72 5.66
CA ALA A 58 12.81 -5.26 5.87
C ALA A 58 11.74 -4.19 5.54
N PRO A 59 10.51 -4.60 5.17
CA PRO A 59 9.40 -3.66 4.98
C PRO A 59 9.11 -2.87 6.26
N ASP A 60 9.08 -1.55 6.17
CA ASP A 60 8.79 -0.64 7.29
C ASP A 60 7.34 -0.14 7.29
N GLY A 61 6.90 0.46 8.40
CA GLY A 61 5.59 1.08 8.55
C GLY A 61 4.43 0.08 8.67
N GLY A 62 4.71 -1.14 9.11
CA GLY A 62 3.69 -2.18 9.29
C GLY A 62 3.19 -2.83 7.99
N LEU A 63 3.77 -2.52 6.84
CA LEU A 63 3.30 -3.05 5.54
C LEU A 63 3.24 -4.58 5.51
N ALA A 64 4.27 -5.25 6.05
CA ALA A 64 4.28 -6.71 6.15
C ALA A 64 3.13 -7.25 7.00
N TRP A 65 2.77 -6.55 8.08
CA TRP A 65 1.65 -6.92 8.94
C TRP A 65 0.31 -6.75 8.22
N PHE A 66 0.12 -5.63 7.50
CA PHE A 66 -1.10 -5.38 6.73
C PHE A 66 -1.30 -6.41 5.62
N LEU A 67 -0.29 -6.61 4.77
CA LEU A 67 -0.40 -7.52 3.62
C LEU A 67 -0.60 -8.97 4.07
N THR A 68 0.06 -9.41 5.15
CA THR A 68 -0.13 -10.75 5.69
C THR A 68 -1.57 -10.96 6.18
N ARG A 69 -2.20 -9.96 6.80
CA ARG A 69 -3.60 -10.06 7.24
C ARG A 69 -4.60 -9.99 6.10
N SER A 70 -4.29 -9.23 5.05
CA SER A 70 -5.19 -9.10 3.89
C SER A 70 -5.12 -10.30 2.95
N LEU A 71 -3.92 -10.86 2.71
CA LEU A 71 -3.69 -11.86 1.66
C LEU A 71 -3.26 -13.23 2.18
N GLY A 72 -2.95 -13.35 3.47
CA GLY A 72 -2.24 -14.48 4.04
C GLY A 72 -0.72 -14.41 3.79
N PRO A 73 0.06 -15.22 4.52
CA PRO A 73 1.52 -15.15 4.52
C PRO A 73 2.15 -15.48 3.15
N THR A 74 1.60 -16.45 2.42
CA THR A 74 2.15 -16.91 1.14
C THR A 74 2.12 -15.81 0.08
N ARG A 75 0.94 -15.21 -0.15
CA ARG A 75 0.77 -14.11 -1.11
C ARG A 75 1.48 -12.83 -0.66
N ALA A 76 1.50 -12.56 0.65
CA ALA A 76 2.26 -11.43 1.17
C ALA A 76 3.76 -11.58 0.90
N ALA A 77 4.33 -12.78 1.08
CA ALA A 77 5.73 -13.07 0.76
C ALA A 77 6.04 -12.89 -0.73
N GLU A 78 5.15 -13.37 -1.62
CA GLU A 78 5.26 -13.20 -3.07
C GLU A 78 5.35 -11.72 -3.47
N LEU A 79 4.65 -10.82 -2.78
CA LEU A 79 4.71 -9.37 -3.04
C LEU A 79 5.92 -8.70 -2.38
N LEU A 80 6.23 -9.08 -1.15
CA LEU A 80 7.21 -8.37 -0.32
C LEU A 80 8.65 -8.78 -0.61
N MET A 81 8.92 -10.04 -0.95
CA MET A 81 10.29 -10.54 -1.14
C MET A 81 10.94 -10.04 -2.44
N PRO A 82 10.25 -10.03 -3.60
CA PRO A 82 10.82 -9.48 -4.83
C PRO A 82 10.86 -7.93 -4.81
N GLY A 83 9.90 -7.31 -4.13
CA GLY A 83 9.73 -5.86 -4.10
C GLY A 83 9.36 -5.27 -5.47
N GLU A 84 8.72 -6.07 -6.32
CA GLU A 84 8.31 -5.71 -7.68
C GLU A 84 7.11 -4.77 -7.69
N ARG A 85 6.82 -4.22 -8.88
CA ARG A 85 5.63 -3.40 -9.09
C ARG A 85 4.39 -4.28 -9.00
N PHE A 86 3.39 -3.76 -8.30
CA PHE A 86 2.09 -4.37 -8.14
C PHE A 86 1.02 -3.44 -8.72
N PRO A 87 0.58 -3.66 -9.97
CA PRO A 87 -0.33 -2.78 -10.69
C PRO A 87 -1.70 -2.67 -10.02
N ALA A 88 -2.34 -1.50 -10.17
CA ALA A 88 -3.66 -1.20 -9.63
C ALA A 88 -4.75 -2.25 -9.97
N PRO A 89 -4.88 -2.74 -11.22
CA PRO A 89 -5.87 -3.77 -11.54
C PRO A 89 -5.66 -5.07 -10.75
N THR A 90 -4.41 -5.51 -10.62
CA THR A 90 -4.05 -6.70 -9.82
C THR A 90 -4.32 -6.45 -8.33
N ALA A 91 -4.07 -5.24 -7.85
CA ALA A 91 -4.35 -4.88 -6.46
C ALA A 91 -5.84 -4.88 -6.13
N ALA A 92 -6.70 -4.43 -7.06
CA ALA A 92 -8.14 -4.54 -6.91
C ALA A 92 -8.61 -6.01 -6.93
N ALA A 93 -8.10 -6.82 -7.86
CA ALA A 93 -8.42 -8.25 -7.92
C ALA A 93 -7.98 -9.02 -6.66
N ALA A 94 -6.89 -8.58 -6.01
CA ALA A 94 -6.41 -9.12 -4.75
C ALA A 94 -7.16 -8.58 -3.51
N GLY A 95 -8.10 -7.64 -3.67
CA GLY A 95 -8.82 -7.02 -2.56
C GLY A 95 -8.00 -6.04 -1.71
N LEU A 96 -6.84 -5.58 -2.21
CA LEU A 96 -5.99 -4.60 -1.52
C LEU A 96 -6.42 -3.14 -1.76
N VAL A 97 -7.23 -2.92 -2.80
CA VAL A 97 -7.78 -1.63 -3.21
C VAL A 97 -9.28 -1.76 -3.40
N ASN A 98 -10.04 -0.74 -3.01
CA ASN A 98 -11.50 -0.75 -3.08
C ASN A 98 -12.03 -0.35 -4.46
N ARG A 99 -11.39 0.62 -5.12
CA ARG A 99 -11.80 1.11 -6.45
C ARG A 99 -10.60 1.50 -7.29
N VAL A 100 -10.67 1.17 -8.58
CA VAL A 100 -9.76 1.66 -9.62
C VAL A 100 -10.55 2.61 -10.50
N VAL A 101 -9.99 3.78 -10.81
CA VAL A 101 -10.66 4.83 -11.60
C VAL A 101 -9.77 5.30 -12.74
N LEU A 102 -10.39 5.77 -13.82
CA LEU A 102 -9.69 6.47 -14.89
C LEU A 102 -9.18 7.81 -14.35
N MET A 103 -7.95 8.18 -14.71
CA MET A 103 -7.38 9.47 -14.32
C MET A 103 -7.81 10.57 -15.27
N GLU A 104 -8.49 11.58 -14.73
CA GLU A 104 -8.75 12.82 -15.46
C GLU A 104 -7.57 13.78 -15.26
N LYS A 105 -6.83 14.06 -16.33
CA LYS A 105 -5.74 15.03 -16.30
C LYS A 105 -6.33 16.44 -16.29
N HIS A 106 -6.22 17.16 -15.18
CA HIS A 106 -6.44 18.60 -15.17
C HIS A 106 -5.33 19.28 -16.00
N GLY A 107 -5.72 19.91 -17.10
CA GLY A 107 -4.86 20.69 -17.98
C GLY A 107 -4.61 22.10 -17.47
#